data_AF-A0A811Z113-F1
#
_entry.id   AF-A0A811Z113-F1
#
_cell.length_a   1.000
_cell.length_b   1.000
_cell.length_c   1.000
_cell.angle_alpha   90.00
_cell.angle_beta   90.00
_cell.angle_gamma   90.00
#
_symmetry.space_group_name_H-M   'P 1'
#
loop_
_entity.id
_entity.type
_entity.pdbx_description
1 polymer ?
#
loop_
_entity_poly.entity_id
_entity_poly.type
_entity_poly.pdbx_seq_one_letter_code
_entity_poly.pdbx_strand_id
1 'polypeptide(L)' 'MCLCPEPVTNQLRGFQLKLCMAISSDMMLKVADHSGHVKNKSFEMTTPQFQNFYKRFEEIAAIIETV' A
#
# COMPACT_ATOMS: atom_id res chain seq x y z
N MET A 1 -13.19 -28.88 17.85
CA MET A 1 -13.25 -27.46 17.41
C MET A 1 -12.17 -27.27 16.38
N CYS A 2 -12.53 -27.22 15.09
CA CYS A 2 -11.57 -26.93 14.02
C CYS A 2 -11.40 -25.41 13.98
N LEU A 3 -10.20 -24.90 14.23
CA LEU A 3 -9.84 -23.52 13.94
C LEU A 3 -9.73 -23.40 12.42
N CYS A 4 -10.77 -22.90 11.76
CA CYS A 4 -10.66 -22.46 10.37
C CYS A 4 -9.61 -21.33 10.33
N PRO A 5 -8.64 -21.35 9.40
CA PRO A 5 -7.75 -20.21 9.21
C PRO A 5 -8.62 -19.01 8.84
N GLU A 6 -8.60 -17.96 9.66
CA GLU A 6 -9.31 -16.72 9.36
C GLU A 6 -8.80 -16.19 8.01
N PRO A 7 -9.67 -15.95 7.02
CA PRO A 7 -9.23 -15.41 5.74
C PRO A 7 -8.69 -13.99 5.99
N VAL A 8 -7.43 -13.75 5.60
CA VAL A 8 -6.80 -12.43 5.66
C VAL A 8 -7.55 -11.51 4.69
N THR A 9 -8.57 -10.80 5.18
CA THR A 9 -9.52 -10.00 4.39
C THR A 9 -9.28 -8.50 4.51
N ASN A 10 -8.03 -8.09 4.75
CA ASN A 10 -7.67 -6.67 4.71
C ASN A 10 -7.66 -6.19 3.26
N GLN A 11 -8.66 -5.40 2.87
CA GLN A 11 -8.75 -4.85 1.52
C GLN A 11 -8.14 -3.44 1.47
N LEU A 12 -7.22 -3.23 0.53
CA LEU A 12 -6.71 -1.90 0.24
C LEU A 12 -7.83 -1.08 -0.41
N ARG A 13 -8.26 -0.01 0.26
CA ARG A 13 -9.30 0.91 -0.25
C ARG A 13 -8.71 2.14 -0.92
N GLY A 14 -7.47 2.47 -0.63
CA GLY A 14 -6.80 3.59 -1.25
C GLY A 14 -5.36 3.74 -0.82
N PHE A 15 -4.63 4.50 -1.62
CA PHE A 15 -3.24 4.86 -1.40
C PHE A 15 -3.10 6.37 -1.58
N GLN A 16 -2.30 7.01 -0.74
CA GLN A 16 -1.95 8.42 -0.86
C GLN A 16 -0.45 8.59 -0.67
N LEU A 17 0.20 9.25 -1.63
CA LEU A 17 1.62 9.57 -1.58
C LEU A 17 1.81 11.07 -1.42
N LYS A 18 2.72 11.48 -0.52
CA LYS A 18 3.22 12.84 -0.42
C LYS A 18 4.72 12.85 -0.68
N LEU A 19 5.14 13.55 -1.74
CA LEU A 19 6.55 13.74 -2.06
C LEU A 19 7.07 14.96 -1.27
N CYS A 20 7.97 14.75 -0.33
CA CYS A 20 8.66 15.84 0.39
C CYS A 20 10.03 16.10 -0.27
N MET A 21 10.31 17.36 -0.61
CA MET A 21 11.45 17.78 -1.43
C MET A 21 12.83 17.74 -0.73
N ALA A 22 13.16 16.76 0.12
CA ALA A 22 14.53 16.72 0.62
C ALA A 22 15.12 15.35 0.98
N ILE A 23 14.41 14.44 1.64
CA ILE A 23 15.09 13.26 2.25
C ILE A 23 14.20 12.01 2.27
N SER A 24 12.90 12.17 2.53
CA SER A 24 11.93 11.08 2.64
C SER A 24 10.61 11.38 1.94
N SER A 25 9.86 10.33 1.64
CA SER A 25 8.47 10.39 1.16
C SER A 25 7.57 9.71 2.18
N ASP A 26 6.40 10.29 2.40
CA ASP A 26 5.39 9.71 3.29
C ASP A 26 4.31 9.05 2.45
N MET A 27 4.08 7.77 2.70
CA MET A 27 3.02 7.01 2.06
C MET A 27 1.96 6.61 3.10
N MET A 28 0.70 6.87 2.79
CA MET A 28 -0.44 6.45 3.60
C MET A 28 -1.29 5.43 2.84
N LEU A 29 -1.55 4.29 3.47
CA LEU A 29 -2.45 3.25 3.00
C LEU A 29 -3.75 3.27 3.80
N LYS A 30 -4.88 3.26 3.10
CA LYS A 30 -6.21 3.12 3.69
C LYS A 30 -6.66 1.68 3.53
N VAL A 31 -6.71 0.95 4.64
CA VAL A 31 -7.05 -0.49 4.66
C VAL A 31 -8.37 -0.66 5.39
N ALA A 32 -9.35 -1.28 4.73
CA ALA A 32 -10.57 -1.71 5.40
C ALA A 32 -10.34 -3.09 6.01
N ASP A 33 -10.69 -3.25 7.28
CA ASP A 33 -10.79 -4.58 7.89
C ASP A 33 -12.14 -5.24 7.55
N HIS A 34 -12.31 -6.48 8.00
CA HIS A 34 -13.51 -7.30 7.80
C HIS A 34 -14.84 -6.64 8.24
N SER A 35 -14.82 -5.65 9.14
CA SER A 35 -16.01 -4.93 9.60
C SER A 35 -16.35 -3.72 8.73
N GLY A 36 -15.52 -3.43 7.72
CA GLY A 36 -15.60 -2.23 6.90
C GLY A 36 -14.93 -1.00 7.55
N HIS A 37 -14.36 -1.13 8.76
CA HIS A 37 -13.62 -0.06 9.40
C HIS A 37 -12.34 0.25 8.62
N VAL A 38 -12.17 1.50 8.17
CA VAL A 38 -10.98 1.96 7.46
C VAL A 38 -9.92 2.45 8.44
N LYS A 39 -8.75 1.79 8.41
CA LYS A 39 -7.56 2.17 9.18
C LYS A 39 -6.53 2.80 8.24
N ASN A 40 -5.92 3.88 8.70
CA ASN A 40 -4.80 4.52 8.00
C ASN A 40 -3.49 3.95 8.52
N LYS A 41 -2.61 3.51 7.61
CA LYS A 41 -1.24 3.08 7.93
C LYS A 41 -0.26 3.97 7.17
N SER A 42 0.59 4.68 7.89
CA SER A 42 1.61 5.55 7.30
C SER A 42 2.99 4.91 7.39
N PHE A 43 3.79 5.09 6.35
CA PHE A 43 5.17 4.65 6.32
C PHE A 43 6.02 5.80 5.79
N GLU A 44 7.09 6.13 6.51
CA GLU A 44 8.16 6.97 5.99
C GLU A 44 9.09 6.10 5.15
N MET A 45 9.41 6.55 3.94
CA MET A 45 10.39 5.90 3.08
C MET A 45 11.50 6.88 2.76
N THR A 46 12.74 6.40 2.83
CA THR A 46 13.89 7.16 2.32
C THR A 46 13.79 7.30 0.79
N THR A 47 14.46 8.30 0.24
CA THR A 47 14.49 8.54 -1.22
C THR A 47 14.86 7.29 -2.04
N PRO A 48 15.91 6.50 -1.70
CA PRO A 48 16.23 5.28 -2.44
C PRO A 48 15.16 4.19 -2.35
N GLN A 49 14.50 4.05 -1.19
CA GLN A 49 13.39 3.10 -1.02
C GLN A 49 12.19 3.50 -1.87
N PHE A 50 11.89 4.80 -1.94
CA PHE A 50 10.82 5.32 -2.76
C PHE A 50 11.07 5.09 -4.26
N GLN A 51 12.30 5.32 -4.74
CA GLN A 51 12.67 5.05 -6.14
C GLN A 51 12.47 3.57 -6.51
N ASN A 52 12.88 2.66 -5.62
CA ASN A 52 12.67 1.22 -5.82
C ASN A 52 11.18 0.86 -5.81
N PHE A 53 10.41 1.42 -4.88
CA PHE A 53 8.96 1.22 -4.82
C PHE A 53 8.26 1.71 -6.08
N TYR A 54 8.59 2.92 -6.54
CA TYR A 54 8.02 3.51 -7.75
C TYR A 54 8.29 2.65 -8.99
N LYS A 55 9.52 2.16 -9.17
CA LYS A 55 9.85 1.24 -10.26
C LYS A 55 9.02 -0.04 -10.21
N ARG A 56 8.85 -0.64 -9.03
CA ARG A 56 7.98 -1.82 -8.86
C ARG A 56 6.51 -1.50 -9.15
N PHE A 57 6.08 -0.30 -8.80
CA PHE A 57 4.73 0.15 -9.09
C PHE A 57 4.49 0.28 -10.61
N GLU A 58 5.46 0.80 -11.37
CA GLU A 58 5.39 0.85 -12.84
C GLU A 58 5.34 -0.56 -13.46
N GLU A 59 6.11 -1.51 -12.95
CA GLU A 59 6.05 -2.91 -13.41
C GLU A 59 4.65 -3.51 -13.17
N ILE A 60 4.04 -3.24 -12.01
CA ILE A 60 2.68 -3.70 -11.69
C ILE A 60 1.64 -3.01 -12.58
N ALA A 61 1.76 -1.70 -12.80
CA ALA A 61 0.86 -0.94 -13.66
C ALA A 61 0.89 -1.49 -15.10
N ALA A 62 2.08 -1.75 -15.64
CA ALA A 62 2.25 -2.35 -16.96
C ALA A 62 1.57 -3.74 -17.06
N ILE A 63 1.57 -4.55 -15.99
CA ILE A 63 0.85 -5.82 -15.98
C ILE A 63 -0.67 -5.57 -15.99
N ILE A 64 -1.18 -4.63 -15.19
CA ILE A 64 -2.61 -4.34 -15.10
C ILE A 64 -3.16 -3.71 -16.39
N GLU A 65 -2.35 -2.93 -17.12
CA GLU A 65 -2.74 -2.31 -18.40
C GLU A 65 -2.82 -3.30 -19.58
N THR A 66 -2.37 -4.54 -19.43
CA THR A 66 -2.35 -5.53 -20.53
C THR A 66 -3.65 -6.32 -20.75
N VAL A 67 -4.80 -5.84 -20.26
CA VAL A 67 -6.15 -6.40 -20.50
C VAL A 67 -7.06 -5.50 -21.30
#